data_AF-A0A7S0BGJ9-F1
#
_entry.id   AF-A0A7S0BGJ9-F1
#
_cell.length_a   1.000
_cell.length_b   1.000
_cell.length_c   1.000
_cell.angle_alpha   90.00
_cell.angle_beta   90.00
_cell.angle_gamma   90.00
#
_symmetry.space_group_name_H-M   'P 1'
#
loop_
_entity.id
_entity.type
_entity.pdbx_description
1 polymer ?
#
loop_
_entity_poly.entity_id
_entity_poly.type
_entity_poly.pdbx_seq_one_letter_code
_entity_poly.pdbx_strand_id
1 'polypeptide(L)'
;GRGGGPQHLAILSQPPRSINGYLRVTIQGEVQQQDFGLPGLCYNTFEMYSSAVLKAGLLISPETKESWRRTMEDMSRSSYKKYREIVYEEPRFVDYFRHATPERELGLLNIGSRPQKRKEGDVETLRAI
;
A
#
# COMPACT_ATOMS: atom_id res chain seq x y z
N GLY A 1 -3.33 1.13 -6.71
CA GLY A 1 -1.93 1.13 -6.25
C GLY A 1 -1.66 0.10 -5.17
N ARG A 2 -2.22 0.23 -3.95
CA ARG A 2 -1.85 -0.68 -2.82
C ARG A 2 -3.01 -1.23 -1.97
N GLY A 3 -4.27 -0.99 -2.32
CA GLY A 3 -5.38 -1.71 -1.70
C GLY A 3 -5.48 -3.07 -2.37
N GLY A 4 -5.17 -4.17 -1.68
CA GLY A 4 -5.13 -5.55 -2.23
C GLY A 4 -6.45 -6.10 -2.82
N GLY A 5 -7.41 -5.23 -3.13
CA GLY A 5 -8.60 -5.53 -3.91
C GLY A 5 -8.55 -4.89 -5.31
N PRO A 6 -9.59 -5.10 -6.13
CA PRO A 6 -9.66 -4.52 -7.48
C PRO A 6 -9.49 -2.99 -7.47
N GLN A 7 -8.58 -2.46 -8.29
CA GLN A 7 -8.21 -1.04 -8.27
C GLN A 7 -9.41 -0.10 -8.46
N HIS A 8 -10.37 -0.48 -9.31
CA HIS A 8 -11.63 0.25 -9.50
C HIS A 8 -12.42 0.42 -8.20
N LEU A 9 -12.59 -0.64 -7.40
CA LEU A 9 -13.30 -0.56 -6.12
C LEU A 9 -12.53 0.27 -5.09
N ALA A 10 -11.20 0.17 -5.08
CA ALA A 10 -10.36 0.96 -4.18
C ALA A 10 -10.43 2.48 -4.44
N ILE A 11 -10.66 2.88 -5.69
CA ILE A 11 -10.91 4.28 -6.06
C ILE A 11 -12.30 4.71 -5.60
N LEU A 12 -13.33 3.87 -5.81
CA LEU A 12 -14.70 4.17 -5.37
C LEU A 12 -14.87 4.19 -3.85
N SER A 13 -14.02 3.48 -3.11
CA SER A 13 -14.05 3.45 -1.65
C SER A 13 -13.35 4.64 -0.99
N GLN A 14 -12.80 5.57 -1.76
CA GLN A 14 -12.16 6.76 -1.20
C GLN A 14 -13.20 7.65 -0.50
N PRO A 15 -12.77 8.47 0.48
CA PRO A 15 -13.67 9.42 1.14
C PRO A 15 -14.39 10.31 0.13
N PRO A 16 -15.68 10.64 0.35
CA PRO A 16 -16.42 11.50 -0.58
C PRO A 16 -15.70 12.83 -0.80
N ARG A 17 -15.71 13.29 -2.07
CA ARG A 17 -15.05 14.52 -2.55
C ARG A 17 -13.51 14.51 -2.57
N SER A 18 -12.85 13.39 -2.26
CA SER A 18 -11.38 13.30 -2.32
C SER A 18 -10.79 13.25 -3.74
N ILE A 19 -11.53 12.69 -4.71
CA ILE A 19 -11.06 12.52 -6.09
C ILE A 19 -11.46 13.69 -7.00
N ASN A 20 -12.70 14.20 -6.88
CA ASN A 20 -13.20 15.39 -7.60
C ASN A 20 -12.69 15.56 -9.06
N GLY A 21 -12.75 14.50 -9.87
CA GLY A 21 -12.31 14.51 -11.27
C GLY A 21 -10.80 14.44 -11.52
N TYR A 22 -9.98 14.39 -10.47
CA TYR A 22 -8.52 14.33 -10.56
C TYR A 22 -7.96 13.16 -9.73
N LEU A 23 -7.23 12.26 -10.40
CA LEU A 23 -6.55 11.15 -9.75
C LEU A 23 -5.07 11.15 -10.10
N ARG A 24 -4.22 11.16 -9.07
CA ARG A 24 -2.80 10.89 -9.19
C ARG A 24 -2.49 9.64 -8.39
N VAL A 25 -1.96 8.62 -9.06
CA VAL A 25 -1.63 7.32 -8.46
C VAL A 25 -0.22 6.91 -8.86
N THR A 26 0.50 6.28 -7.93
CA THR A 26 1.78 5.63 -8.24
C THR A 26 1.51 4.24 -8.77
N ILE A 27 1.97 3.95 -9.99
CA ILE A 27 2.08 2.60 -10.51
C ILE A 27 3.41 2.03 -10.03
N GLN A 28 3.36 0.91 -9.34
CA GLN A 28 4.59 0.25 -8.87
C GLN A 28 5.22 -0.56 -10.02
N GLY A 29 6.55 -0.61 -10.06
CA GLY A 29 7.28 -1.27 -11.15
C GLY A 29 6.93 -2.74 -11.31
N GLU A 30 6.67 -3.44 -10.20
CA GLU A 30 6.25 -4.84 -10.19
C GLU A 30 4.87 -5.09 -10.84
N VAL A 31 4.04 -4.05 -10.98
CA VAL A 31 2.70 -4.14 -11.60
C VAL A 31 2.68 -3.57 -13.03
N GLN A 32 3.70 -2.80 -13.41
CA GLN A 32 3.74 -2.08 -14.68
C GLN A 32 3.54 -3.01 -15.90
N GLN A 33 4.17 -4.18 -15.92
CA GLN A 33 4.02 -5.13 -17.01
C GLN A 33 2.60 -5.72 -17.07
N GLN A 34 1.98 -5.98 -15.92
CA GLN A 34 0.61 -6.50 -15.86
C GLN A 34 -0.40 -5.45 -16.36
N ASP A 35 -0.23 -4.19 -15.97
CA ASP A 35 -1.19 -3.13 -16.26
C ASP A 35 -0.99 -2.53 -17.67
N PHE A 36 0.24 -2.54 -18.20
CA PHE A 36 0.60 -1.81 -19.43
C PHE A 36 1.46 -2.60 -20.43
N GLY A 37 1.82 -3.86 -20.15
CA GLY A 37 2.75 -4.63 -20.98
C GLY A 37 2.24 -5.01 -22.38
N LEU A 38 0.93 -4.96 -22.60
CA LEU A 38 0.28 -5.18 -23.89
C LEU A 38 -0.73 -4.07 -24.19
N PRO A 39 -0.95 -3.68 -25.47
CA PRO A 39 -1.89 -2.63 -25.82
C PRO A 39 -3.31 -2.84 -25.26
N GLY A 40 -3.82 -4.07 -25.29
CA GLY A 40 -5.15 -4.39 -24.75
C GLY A 40 -5.23 -4.24 -23.23
N LEU A 41 -4.19 -4.65 -22.49
CA LEU A 41 -4.12 -4.48 -21.03
C LEU A 41 -4.04 -2.99 -20.66
N CYS A 42 -3.21 -2.24 -21.41
CA CYS A 42 -3.08 -0.80 -21.27
C CYS A 42 -4.43 -0.08 -21.44
N TYR A 43 -5.20 -0.44 -22.47
CA TYR A 43 -6.54 0.12 -22.70
C TYR A 43 -7.48 -0.19 -21.54
N ASN A 44 -7.55 -1.45 -21.11
CA ASN A 44 -8.39 -1.87 -19.98
C ASN A 44 -8.02 -1.12 -18.70
N THR A 45 -6.72 -0.91 -18.45
CA THR A 45 -6.24 -0.15 -17.30
C THR A 45 -6.71 1.31 -17.35
N PHE A 46 -6.56 1.98 -18.49
CA PHE A 46 -7.04 3.36 -18.66
C PHE A 46 -8.55 3.48 -18.55
N GLU A 47 -9.31 2.54 -19.13
CA GLU A 47 -10.76 2.49 -19.01
C GLU A 47 -11.19 2.32 -17.55
N MET A 48 -10.55 1.40 -16.82
CA MET A 48 -10.80 1.15 -15.41
C MET A 48 -10.55 2.41 -14.56
N TYR A 49 -9.41 3.08 -14.73
CA TYR A 49 -9.12 4.31 -13.99
C TYR A 49 -10.10 5.43 -14.33
N SER A 50 -10.34 5.67 -15.62
CA SER A 50 -11.21 6.76 -16.08
C SER A 50 -12.65 6.56 -15.60
N SER A 51 -13.18 5.34 -15.76
CA SER A 51 -14.54 5.02 -15.31
C SER A 51 -14.68 5.13 -13.79
N ALA A 52 -13.66 4.72 -13.02
CA ALA A 52 -13.67 4.85 -11.57
C ALA A 52 -13.65 6.31 -11.10
N VAL A 53 -12.82 7.17 -11.73
CA VAL A 53 -12.74 8.60 -11.39
C VAL A 53 -14.05 9.32 -11.68
N LEU A 54 -14.66 9.04 -12.84
CA LEU A 54 -15.96 9.61 -13.21
C LEU A 54 -17.06 9.17 -12.22
N LYS A 55 -17.14 7.87 -11.93
CA LYS A 55 -18.10 7.33 -10.95
C LYS A 55 -17.88 7.92 -9.55
N ALA A 56 -16.63 8.05 -9.10
CA ALA A 56 -16.33 8.64 -7.79
C ALA A 56 -16.79 10.10 -7.66
N GLY A 57 -16.86 10.85 -8.76
CA GLY A 57 -17.41 12.22 -8.79
C GLY A 57 -18.93 12.30 -8.78
N LEU A 58 -19.62 11.24 -9.25
CA LEU A 58 -21.08 11.19 -9.39
C LEU A 58 -21.78 10.50 -8.22
N LEU A 59 -21.10 9.56 -7.57
CA LEU A 59 -21.68 8.75 -6.51
C LEU A 59 -21.73 9.52 -5.18
N ILE A 60 -22.88 9.44 -4.52
CA ILE A 60 -23.06 9.90 -3.15
C ILE A 60 -22.62 8.76 -2.24
N SER A 61 -21.48 8.91 -1.56
CA SER A 61 -21.04 7.93 -0.58
C SER A 61 -21.96 7.98 0.65
N PRO A 62 -22.38 6.82 1.19
CA PRO A 62 -23.17 6.80 2.42
C PRO A 62 -22.35 7.36 3.59
N GLU A 63 -23.02 8.00 4.53
CA GLU A 63 -22.36 8.45 5.75
C GLU A 63 -21.84 7.26 6.56
N THR A 64 -20.58 7.36 6.99
CA THR A 64 -19.99 6.36 7.87
C THR A 64 -20.66 6.43 9.24
N LYS A 65 -21.27 5.32 9.66
CA LYS A 65 -21.90 5.20 11.00
C LYS A 65 -20.87 5.43 12.10
N GLU A 66 -21.28 6.13 13.15
CA GLU A 66 -20.43 6.40 14.31
C GLU A 66 -19.93 5.12 15.00
N SER A 67 -20.76 4.08 15.06
CA SER A 67 -20.35 2.77 15.57
C SER A 67 -19.20 2.13 14.78
N TRP A 68 -19.16 2.34 13.45
CA TRP A 68 -18.07 1.85 12.61
C TRP A 68 -16.79 2.64 12.85
N ARG A 69 -16.87 3.96 13.05
CA ARG A 69 -15.72 4.79 13.40
C ARG A 69 -15.07 4.33 14.70
N ARG A 70 -15.88 4.13 15.75
CA ARG A 70 -15.41 3.63 17.06
C ARG A 70 -14.76 2.25 16.93
N THR A 71 -15.40 1.33 16.21
CA THR A 71 -14.85 -0.01 15.98
C THR A 71 -13.49 0.06 15.27
N MET A 72 -13.37 0.89 14.23
CA MET A 72 -12.10 1.09 13.51
C MET A 72 -11.01 1.71 14.40
N GLU A 73 -11.39 2.61 15.31
CA GLU A 73 -10.46 3.22 16.27
C GLU A 73 -9.93 2.20 17.28
N ASP A 74 -10.80 1.34 17.82
CA ASP A 74 -10.42 0.25 18.72
C ASP A 74 -9.51 -0.77 18.03
N MET A 75 -9.87 -1.18 16.81
CA MET A 75 -9.05 -2.07 15.99
C MET A 75 -7.69 -1.47 15.66
N SER A 76 -7.65 -0.18 15.31
CA SER A 76 -6.40 0.55 15.03
C SER A 76 -5.48 0.57 16.24
N ARG A 77 -6.02 0.89 17.43
CA ARG A 77 -5.25 0.93 18.68
C ARG A 77 -4.67 -0.45 19.03
N SER A 78 -5.49 -1.49 18.95
CA SER A 78 -5.08 -2.86 19.28
C SER A 78 -4.03 -3.40 18.30
N SER A 79 -4.27 -3.24 16.98
CA SER A 79 -3.34 -3.68 15.94
C SER A 79 -2.01 -2.92 15.97
N TYR A 80 -2.04 -1.61 16.17
CA TYR A 80 -0.84 -0.79 16.30
C TYR A 80 0.01 -1.23 17.50
N LYS A 81 -0.63 -1.43 18.66
CA LYS A 81 0.08 -1.92 19.86
C LYS A 81 0.75 -3.25 19.59
N LYS A 82 0.03 -4.23 19.03
CA LYS A 82 0.58 -5.56 18.79
C LYS A 82 1.70 -5.55 17.74
N TYR A 83 1.56 -4.73 16.69
CA TYR A 83 2.60 -4.52 15.70
C TYR A 83 3.88 -3.96 16.35
N ARG A 84 3.75 -2.94 17.19
CA ARG A 84 4.88 -2.33 17.92
C ARG A 84 5.56 -3.31 18.86
N GLU A 85 4.78 -4.05 19.64
CA GLU A 85 5.25 -5.07 20.57
C GLU A 85 6.16 -6.09 19.85
N ILE A 86 5.75 -6.57 18.67
CA ILE A 86 6.52 -7.57 17.93
C ILE A 86 7.72 -6.94 17.20
N VAL A 87 7.51 -5.84 16.49
CA VAL A 87 8.51 -5.32 15.53
C VAL A 87 9.59 -4.47 16.22
N TYR A 88 9.26 -3.84 17.35
CA TYR A 88 10.15 -2.87 18.02
C TYR A 88 10.47 -3.24 19.47
N GLU A 89 9.56 -3.92 20.18
CA GLU A 89 9.76 -4.21 21.61
C GLU A 89 10.34 -5.62 21.86
N GLU A 90 10.09 -6.60 20.98
CA GLU A 90 10.72 -7.92 21.06
C GLU A 90 12.21 -7.84 20.65
N PRO A 91 13.16 -8.05 21.59
CA PRO A 91 14.57 -7.82 21.33
C PRO A 91 15.18 -8.73 20.25
N ARG A 92 14.55 -9.89 19.99
CA ARG A 92 15.04 -10.88 19.02
C ARG A 92 14.42 -10.73 17.63
N PHE A 93 13.51 -9.79 17.44
CA PHE A 93 12.77 -9.67 16.18
C PHE A 93 13.70 -9.44 14.98
N VAL A 94 14.68 -8.55 15.12
CA VAL A 94 15.60 -8.22 14.03
C VAL A 94 16.51 -9.37 13.67
N ASP A 95 17.01 -10.10 14.67
CA ASP A 95 17.79 -11.31 14.43
C ASP A 95 16.94 -12.36 13.72
N TYR A 96 15.72 -12.61 14.20
CA TYR A 96 14.78 -13.51 13.54
C TYR A 96 14.51 -13.08 12.10
N PHE A 97 14.18 -11.82 11.85
CA PHE A 97 13.86 -11.28 10.53
C PHE A 97 15.01 -11.46 9.53
N ARG A 98 16.25 -11.25 9.97
CA ARG A 98 17.45 -11.43 9.14
C ARG A 98 17.80 -12.88 8.83
N HIS A 99 17.36 -13.84 9.66
CA HIS A 99 17.56 -15.27 9.41
C HIS A 99 16.38 -15.89 8.65
N ALA A 100 15.17 -15.39 8.86
CA ALA A 100 13.95 -15.92 8.26
C ALA A 100 13.66 -15.36 6.87
N THR A 101 14.28 -14.23 6.50
CA THR A 101 14.05 -13.55 5.21
C THR A 101 15.36 -13.28 4.47
N PRO A 102 15.34 -13.18 3.13
CA PRO A 102 16.54 -12.89 2.35
C PRO A 102 16.91 -11.39 2.35
N GLU A 103 16.61 -10.63 3.42
CA GLU A 103 16.84 -9.18 3.48
C GLU A 103 18.29 -8.81 3.20
N ARG A 104 19.23 -9.58 3.76
CA ARG A 104 20.67 -9.33 3.60
C ARG A 104 21.12 -9.64 2.18
N GLU A 105 20.69 -10.79 1.65
CA GLU A 105 21.00 -11.26 0.31
C GLU A 105 20.47 -10.30 -0.74
N LEU A 106 19.24 -9.79 -0.58
CA LEU A 106 18.65 -8.78 -1.47
C LEU A 106 19.46 -7.48 -1.51
N GLY A 107 20.13 -7.11 -0.41
CA GLY A 107 21.02 -5.95 -0.36
C GLY A 107 22.37 -6.16 -1.08
N LEU A 108 22.81 -7.42 -1.23
CA LEU A 108 24.05 -7.77 -1.93
C LEU A 108 23.85 -7.97 -3.43
N LEU A 109 22.61 -8.23 -3.87
CA LEU A 109 22.28 -8.42 -5.28
C LEU A 109 22.10 -7.08 -6.00
N ASN A 110 22.55 -7.02 -7.26
CA ASN A 110 22.38 -5.87 -8.15
C ASN A 110 20.95 -5.78 -8.71
N ILE A 111 19.92 -5.90 -7.86
CA ILE A 111 18.50 -5.89 -8.26
C ILE A 111 17.86 -4.52 -8.02
N GLY A 112 18.31 -3.77 -7.01
CA GLY A 112 17.80 -2.45 -6.68
C GLY A 112 18.77 -1.33 -7.06
N SER A 113 18.27 -0.22 -7.62
CA SER A 113 19.09 0.96 -7.92
C SER A 113 19.41 1.83 -6.69
N ARG A 114 18.83 1.51 -5.52
CA ARG A 114 18.93 2.29 -4.29
C ARG A 114 19.48 1.42 -3.16
N PRO A 115 20.32 1.98 -2.27
CA PRO A 115 20.75 1.27 -1.07
C PRO A 115 19.55 0.96 -0.17
N GLN A 116 19.46 -0.30 0.29
CA GLN A 116 18.37 -0.83 1.13
C GLN A 116 18.27 -0.13 2.51
N LYS A 117 19.38 0.43 3.01
CA LYS A 117 19.47 1.08 4.32
C LYS A 117 19.85 2.55 4.20
N ARG A 118 19.38 3.37 5.16
CA ARG A 118 19.80 4.78 5.29
C ARG A 118 21.07 4.95 6.14
N LYS A 119 21.26 4.11 7.16
CA LYS A 119 22.41 4.00 8.09
C LYS A 119 22.43 2.58 8.67
N GLU A 120 23.52 2.14 9.31
CA GLU A 120 23.48 0.93 10.15
C GLU A 120 22.54 1.16 11.33
N GLY A 121 21.61 0.22 11.56
CA GLY A 121 20.69 0.27 12.68
C GLY A 121 19.56 -0.75 12.58
N ASP A 122 18.53 -0.52 13.38
CA ASP A 122 17.43 -1.44 13.62
C ASP A 122 16.36 -1.37 12.51
N VAL A 123 15.17 -1.97 12.71
CA VAL A 123 14.06 -1.96 11.73
C VAL A 123 13.75 -0.55 11.20
N GLU A 124 13.93 0.49 12.02
CA GLU A 124 13.74 1.91 11.65
C GLU A 124 14.66 2.40 10.52
N THR A 125 15.78 1.71 10.29
CA THR A 125 16.74 2.06 9.24
C THR A 125 16.45 1.39 7.90
N LEU A 126 15.54 0.40 7.89
CA LEU A 126 15.04 -0.25 6.69
C LEU A 126 14.11 0.69 5.92
N ARG A 127 14.19 0.64 4.59
CA ARG A 127 13.34 1.44 3.72
C ARG A 127 12.14 0.61 3.27
N ALA A 128 10.98 1.26 3.20
CA ALA A 128 9.93 0.79 2.30
C ALA A 128 10.42 0.95 0.85
N ILE A 129 10.28 -0.12 0.06
CA ILE A 129 10.59 -0.17 -1.37
C ILE A 129 9.37 0.30 -2.18
#